data_AF-I3RU58-F1
#
_entry.id   AF-I3RU58-F1
#
_cell.length_a   1.000
_cell.length_b   1.000
_cell.length_c   1.000
_cell.angle_alpha   90.00
_cell.angle_beta   90.00
_cell.angle_gamma   90.00
#
_symmetry.space_group_name_H-M   'P 1'
#
loop_
_entity.id
_entity.type
_entity.pdbx_description
1 polymer ?
#
loop_
_entity_poly.entity_id
_entity_poly.type
_entity_poly.pdbx_seq_one_letter_code
_entity_poly.pdbx_strand_id
1 'polypeptide(L)'
;MQKLTVKGRLSYPALDTKVRMKLPDGSSVEHYGCDIVFPKTDTKQINAVEACLKTAVTEIFPNVSPDAFLSAVRSKSESRGVLRDGDAKIASSHKPENYTQTYTDSVYISAKNKYVQPLLVYRQAQPVSNPR
;
A
#
# COMPACT_ATOMS: atom_id res chain seq x y z
N MET A 1 8.56 12.09 -11.95
CA MET A 1 7.75 11.73 -10.76
C MET A 1 6.44 11.14 -11.25
N GLN A 2 6.23 9.85 -11.09
CA GLN A 2 4.99 9.19 -11.54
C GLN A 2 3.85 9.48 -10.56
N LYS A 3 2.66 9.74 -11.09
CA LYS A 3 1.45 9.98 -10.31
C LYS A 3 0.46 8.85 -10.58
N LEU A 4 0.04 8.19 -9.51
CA LEU A 4 -0.99 7.16 -9.53
C LEU A 4 -2.14 7.59 -8.64
N THR A 5 -3.38 7.36 -9.07
CA THR A 5 -4.57 7.55 -8.24
C THR A 5 -5.17 6.19 -7.95
N VAL A 6 -5.28 5.86 -6.67
CA VAL A 6 -5.91 4.64 -6.17
C VAL A 6 -7.09 5.05 -5.29
N LYS A 7 -8.25 4.47 -5.56
CA LYS A 7 -9.48 4.58 -4.78
C LYS A 7 -9.66 3.32 -3.97
N GLY A 8 -9.84 3.47 -2.67
CA GLY A 8 -10.04 2.36 -1.77
C GLY A 8 -10.49 2.83 -0.39
N ARG A 9 -10.82 1.86 0.46
CA ARG A 9 -11.06 2.06 1.87
C ARG A 9 -9.72 2.22 2.58
N LEU A 10 -9.60 3.24 3.42
CA LEU A 10 -8.42 3.39 4.27
C LEU A 10 -8.55 2.47 5.49
N SER A 11 -7.45 1.82 5.84
CA SER A 11 -7.30 0.99 7.04
C SER A 11 -6.03 1.39 7.79
N TYR A 12 -6.11 1.39 9.12
CA TYR A 12 -5.06 1.90 10.02
C TYR A 12 -4.49 3.28 9.60
N PRO A 13 -5.34 4.31 9.41
CA PRO A 13 -4.85 5.62 9.00
C PRO A 13 -4.02 6.26 10.11
N ALA A 14 -2.77 6.59 9.78
CA ALA A 14 -1.84 7.39 10.56
C ALA A 14 -1.36 8.53 9.65
N LEU A 15 -2.25 9.48 9.39
CA LEU A 15 -2.08 10.50 8.33
C LEU A 15 -1.78 11.89 8.91
N ASP A 16 -2.18 12.12 10.15
CA ASP A 16 -1.96 13.32 10.96
C ASP A 16 -0.76 13.15 11.90
N THR A 17 -0.55 11.93 12.40
CA THR A 17 0.48 11.58 13.38
C THR A 17 1.32 10.39 12.90
N LYS A 18 2.64 10.43 13.15
CA LYS A 18 3.51 9.28 12.82
C LYS A 18 3.29 8.13 13.78
N VAL A 19 3.29 6.91 13.26
CA VAL A 19 3.27 5.67 14.04
C VAL A 19 4.62 4.97 13.99
N ARG A 20 5.01 4.38 15.12
CA ARG A 20 6.23 3.61 15.26
C ARG A 20 6.02 2.18 14.75
N MET A 21 6.90 1.73 13.87
CA MET A 21 6.97 0.34 13.43
C MET A 21 8.33 -0.25 13.78
N LYS A 22 8.31 -1.41 14.44
CA LYS A 22 9.51 -2.17 14.73
C LYS A 22 9.91 -3.01 13.51
N LEU A 23 11.18 -2.91 13.12
CA LEU A 23 11.76 -3.69 12.03
C LEU A 23 12.28 -5.04 12.57
N PRO A 24 12.50 -6.04 11.69
CA PRO A 24 13.02 -7.35 12.08
C PRO A 24 14.38 -7.30 12.78
N ASP A 25 15.19 -6.27 12.51
CA ASP A 25 16.49 -6.03 13.15
C ASP A 25 16.38 -5.39 14.55
N GLY A 26 15.15 -5.21 15.05
CA GLY A 26 14.87 -4.60 16.35
C GLY A 26 14.84 -3.07 16.35
N SER A 27 15.27 -2.42 15.26
CA SER A 27 15.19 -0.98 15.12
C SER A 27 13.75 -0.50 14.96
N SER A 28 13.52 0.80 15.16
CA SER A 28 12.19 1.40 15.05
C SER A 28 12.21 2.54 14.04
N VAL A 29 11.17 2.60 13.22
CA VAL A 29 10.96 3.65 12.23
C VAL A 29 9.60 4.28 12.42
N GLU A 30 9.57 5.60 12.48
CA GLU A 30 8.34 6.38 12.53
C GLU A 30 7.93 6.81 11.11
N HIS A 31 6.64 6.64 10.81
CA HIS A 31 6.10 6.99 9.50
C HIS A 31 4.63 7.39 9.60
N TYR A 32 4.21 8.25 8.68
CA TYR A 32 2.81 8.36 8.29
C TYR A 32 2.47 7.19 7.37
N GLY A 33 1.24 6.72 7.42
CA GLY A 33 0.81 5.67 6.49
C GLY A 33 -0.62 5.23 6.66
N CYS A 34 -1.06 4.44 5.71
CA CYS A 34 -2.32 3.71 5.77
C CYS A 34 -2.25 2.51 4.81
N ASP A 35 -3.09 1.52 5.06
CA ASP A 35 -3.45 0.55 4.04
C ASP A 35 -4.57 1.16 3.17
N ILE A 36 -4.39 1.13 1.85
CA ILE A 36 -5.42 1.46 0.87
C ILE A 36 -5.97 0.13 0.35
N VAL A 37 -7.20 -0.21 0.71
CA VAL A 37 -7.82 -1.51 0.45
C VAL A 37 -8.88 -1.39 -0.65
N PHE A 38 -8.84 -2.27 -1.64
CA PHE A 38 -9.77 -2.27 -2.77
C PHE A 38 -10.05 -3.70 -3.27
N PRO A 39 -11.19 -3.95 -3.95
CA PRO A 39 -11.59 -5.31 -4.31
C PRO A 39 -10.63 -5.99 -5.29
N LYS A 40 -10.45 -7.31 -5.15
CA LYS A 40 -9.72 -8.15 -6.14
C LYS A 40 -10.32 -8.08 -7.53
N THR A 41 -11.61 -7.79 -7.63
CA THR A 41 -12.34 -7.65 -8.90
C THR A 41 -12.03 -6.35 -9.64
N ASP A 42 -11.38 -5.36 -9.01
CA ASP A 42 -10.96 -4.12 -9.65
C ASP A 42 -9.65 -4.28 -10.42
N THR A 43 -9.73 -5.05 -11.50
CA THR A 43 -8.59 -5.34 -12.39
C THR A 43 -8.01 -4.08 -13.03
N LYS A 44 -8.82 -3.01 -13.19
CA LYS A 44 -8.37 -1.73 -13.73
C LYS A 44 -7.36 -1.05 -12.80
N GLN A 45 -7.66 -0.96 -11.51
CA GLN A 45 -6.73 -0.38 -10.55
C GLN A 45 -5.48 -1.25 -10.35
N ILE A 46 -5.65 -2.59 -10.31
CA ILE A 46 -4.53 -3.53 -10.24
C ILE A 46 -3.57 -3.30 -11.41
N ASN A 47 -4.07 -3.30 -12.64
CA ASN A 47 -3.26 -3.08 -13.83
C ASN A 47 -2.59 -1.70 -13.85
N ALA A 48 -3.27 -0.66 -13.36
CA ALA A 48 -2.68 0.69 -13.26
C ALA A 48 -1.52 0.76 -12.25
N VAL A 49 -1.66 0.08 -11.10
CA VAL A 49 -0.57 -0.04 -10.12
C VAL A 49 0.61 -0.80 -10.72
N GLU A 50 0.37 -1.94 -11.38
CA GLU A 50 1.42 -2.73 -11.99
C GLU A 50 2.14 -1.98 -13.11
N ALA A 51 1.41 -1.25 -13.96
CA ALA A 51 2.02 -0.40 -14.99
C ALA A 51 2.92 0.67 -14.38
N CYS A 52 2.48 1.31 -13.28
CA CYS A 52 3.31 2.27 -12.55
C CYS A 52 4.57 1.61 -11.98
N LEU A 53 4.48 0.41 -11.42
CA LEU A 53 5.65 -0.34 -10.94
C LEU A 53 6.62 -0.69 -12.07
N LYS A 54 6.12 -1.11 -13.24
CA LYS A 54 6.98 -1.38 -14.41
C LYS A 54 7.76 -0.14 -14.79
N THR A 55 7.07 0.99 -14.98
CA THR A 55 7.73 2.23 -15.38
C THR A 55 8.75 2.68 -14.33
N ALA A 56 8.41 2.62 -13.04
CA ALA A 56 9.33 2.97 -11.96
C ALA A 56 10.59 2.08 -11.93
N VAL A 57 10.44 0.77 -12.15
CA VAL A 57 11.58 -0.16 -12.18
C VAL A 57 12.45 0.06 -13.42
N THR A 58 11.85 0.29 -14.60
CA THR A 58 12.61 0.61 -15.81
C THR A 58 13.43 1.90 -15.64
N GLU A 59 12.86 2.92 -15.00
CA GLU A 59 13.54 4.20 -14.75
C GLU A 59 14.71 4.05 -13.76
N ILE A 60 14.53 3.29 -12.67
CA ILE A 60 15.51 3.18 -11.58
C ILE A 60 16.56 2.10 -11.87
N PHE A 61 16.15 1.01 -12.52
CA PHE A 61 16.95 -0.18 -12.78
C PHE A 61 16.88 -0.56 -14.27
N PRO A 62 17.53 0.20 -15.17
CA PRO A 62 17.38 0.03 -16.62
C PRO A 62 17.80 -1.34 -17.16
N ASN A 63 18.60 -2.09 -16.39
CA ASN A 63 19.08 -3.43 -16.76
C ASN A 63 18.21 -4.58 -16.17
N VAL A 64 17.14 -4.27 -15.44
CA VAL A 64 16.23 -5.26 -14.87
C VAL A 64 15.00 -5.40 -15.78
N SER A 65 14.65 -6.63 -16.15
CA SER A 65 13.40 -6.90 -16.87
C SER A 65 12.19 -6.55 -15.98
N PRO A 66 11.32 -5.60 -16.39
CA PRO A 66 10.17 -5.20 -15.59
C PRO A 66 9.17 -6.35 -15.38
N ASP A 67 9.03 -7.23 -16.37
CA ASP A 67 8.14 -8.39 -16.29
C ASP A 67 8.70 -9.46 -15.34
N ALA A 68 10.01 -9.72 -15.38
CA ALA A 68 10.65 -10.61 -14.43
C ALA A 68 10.56 -10.06 -12.99
N PHE A 69 10.71 -8.74 -12.82
CA PHE A 69 10.51 -8.07 -11.54
C PHE A 69 9.08 -8.25 -11.03
N LEU A 70 8.06 -7.97 -11.85
CA LEU A 70 6.67 -8.14 -11.43
C LEU A 70 6.34 -9.59 -11.10
N SER A 71 6.83 -10.55 -11.90
CA SER A 71 6.67 -11.97 -11.60
C SER A 71 7.31 -12.35 -10.26
N ALA A 72 8.51 -11.83 -9.97
CA ALA A 72 9.17 -12.00 -8.68
C ALA A 72 8.41 -11.33 -7.52
N VAL A 73 7.80 -10.16 -7.76
CA VAL A 73 6.98 -9.47 -6.75
C VAL A 73 5.68 -10.21 -6.46
N ARG A 74 5.05 -10.80 -7.48
CA ARG A 74 3.85 -11.64 -7.34
C ARG A 74 4.15 -12.99 -6.66
N SER A 75 5.32 -13.57 -6.91
CA SER A 75 5.71 -14.87 -6.35
C SER A 75 6.33 -14.80 -4.95
N LYS A 76 6.91 -13.65 -4.55
CA LYS A 76 7.36 -13.45 -3.17
C LYS A 76 6.14 -13.32 -2.27
N SER A 77 6.08 -14.20 -1.26
CA SER A 77 5.07 -14.29 -0.20
C SER A 77 4.39 -12.95 0.09
N GLU A 78 3.07 -12.99 0.22
CA GLU A 78 2.05 -11.93 0.36
C GLU A 78 2.41 -10.72 1.26
N SER A 79 3.49 -10.79 2.03
CA SER A 79 3.99 -9.76 2.94
C SER A 79 4.91 -8.69 2.33
N ARG A 80 5.58 -8.94 1.17
CA ARG A 80 6.61 -8.02 0.63
C ARG A 80 6.25 -7.30 -0.66
N GLY A 81 5.15 -7.69 -1.31
CA GLY A 81 4.63 -7.01 -2.50
C GLY A 81 4.08 -5.61 -2.21
N VAL A 82 3.99 -4.78 -3.26
CA VAL A 82 3.27 -3.50 -3.22
C VAL A 82 1.76 -3.75 -3.24
N LEU A 83 1.30 -4.62 -4.14
CA LEU A 83 -0.04 -5.22 -4.10
C LEU A 83 0.02 -6.46 -3.21
N ARG A 84 -0.75 -6.44 -2.12
CA ARG A 84 -0.80 -7.52 -1.14
C ARG A 84 -2.19 -8.13 -1.11
N ASP A 85 -2.25 -9.42 -0.83
CA ASP A 85 -3.50 -10.17 -0.75
C ASP A 85 -4.13 -10.02 0.65
N GLY A 86 -5.37 -9.54 0.69
CA GLY A 86 -6.12 -9.37 1.94
C GLY A 86 -6.55 -10.69 2.59
N ASP A 87 -6.89 -11.71 1.80
CA ASP A 87 -7.28 -13.03 2.33
C ASP A 87 -6.07 -13.75 2.93
N ALA A 88 -4.91 -13.59 2.29
CA ALA A 88 -3.63 -14.03 2.85
C ALA A 88 -3.29 -13.37 4.19
N LYS A 89 -3.53 -12.06 4.32
CA LYS A 89 -3.34 -11.31 5.57
C LYS A 89 -4.24 -11.88 6.67
N ILE A 90 -5.48 -12.24 6.34
CA ILE A 90 -6.42 -12.87 7.27
C ILE A 90 -5.90 -14.27 7.66
N ALA A 91 -5.55 -15.10 6.69
CA ALA A 91 -5.11 -16.49 6.91
C ALA A 91 -3.81 -16.61 7.74
N SER A 92 -2.90 -15.63 7.62
CA SER A 92 -1.63 -15.60 8.35
C SER A 92 -1.70 -14.90 9.71
N SER A 93 -2.86 -14.31 10.07
CA SER A 93 -3.02 -13.57 11.31
C SER A 93 -3.35 -14.47 12.51
N HIS A 94 -2.77 -14.17 13.69
CA HIS A 94 -3.19 -14.78 14.95
C HIS A 94 -4.56 -14.30 15.47
N LYS A 95 -5.11 -13.23 14.86
CA LYS A 95 -6.41 -12.62 15.18
C LYS A 95 -7.14 -12.27 13.88
N PRO A 96 -7.58 -13.27 13.10
CA PRO A 96 -8.19 -13.05 11.78
C PRO A 96 -9.44 -12.17 11.83
N GLU A 97 -10.20 -12.24 12.92
CA GLU A 97 -11.44 -11.48 13.15
C GLU A 97 -11.26 -9.95 13.04
N ASN A 98 -10.06 -9.45 13.36
CA ASN A 98 -9.74 -8.01 13.23
C ASN A 98 -9.60 -7.56 11.78
N TYR A 99 -9.41 -8.49 10.85
CA TYR A 99 -9.09 -8.21 9.45
C TYR A 99 -10.22 -8.62 8.50
N THR A 100 -11.04 -9.60 8.86
CA THR A 100 -12.10 -10.16 7.99
C THR A 100 -13.00 -9.10 7.38
N GLN A 101 -13.54 -8.16 8.18
CA GLN A 101 -14.47 -7.15 7.66
C GLN A 101 -13.84 -6.20 6.63
N THR A 102 -12.52 -6.01 6.69
CA THR A 102 -11.83 -4.99 5.87
C THR A 102 -11.09 -5.60 4.69
N TYR A 103 -10.55 -6.81 4.83
CA TYR A 103 -9.59 -7.38 3.87
C TYR A 103 -10.11 -8.58 3.08
N THR A 104 -11.31 -9.12 3.38
CA THR A 104 -11.89 -10.24 2.60
C THR A 104 -12.07 -9.84 1.14
N ASP A 105 -11.74 -10.74 0.21
CA ASP A 105 -11.84 -10.56 -1.25
C ASP A 105 -11.16 -9.29 -1.77
N SER A 106 -10.14 -8.82 -1.05
CA SER A 106 -9.51 -7.53 -1.30
C SER A 106 -8.02 -7.67 -1.58
N VAL A 107 -7.49 -6.69 -2.31
CA VAL A 107 -6.07 -6.38 -2.37
C VAL A 107 -5.82 -5.09 -1.61
N TYR A 108 -4.59 -4.89 -1.15
CA TYR A 108 -4.24 -3.65 -0.47
C TYR A 108 -2.81 -3.19 -0.75
N ILE A 109 -2.59 -1.89 -0.60
CA ILE A 109 -1.28 -1.24 -0.68
C ILE A 109 -0.99 -0.59 0.67
N SER A 110 0.14 -0.94 1.29
CA SER A 110 0.61 -0.27 2.51
C SER A 110 1.46 0.95 2.14
N ALA A 111 0.83 2.12 1.99
CA ALA A 111 1.50 3.37 1.64
C ALA A 111 2.12 4.02 2.88
N LYS A 112 3.41 4.36 2.82
CA LYS A 112 4.16 4.91 3.96
C LYS A 112 5.01 6.10 3.55
N ASN A 113 5.07 7.13 4.40
CA ASN A 113 5.94 8.29 4.22
C ASN A 113 6.63 8.65 5.55
N LYS A 114 7.96 8.64 5.56
CA LYS A 114 8.77 8.95 6.76
C LYS A 114 9.03 10.44 6.94
N TYR A 115 8.99 11.20 5.85
CA TYR A 115 9.56 12.54 5.78
C TYR A 115 8.51 13.62 5.92
N VAL A 116 7.42 13.52 5.15
CA VAL A 116 6.42 14.58 5.01
C VAL A 116 5.04 14.03 5.36
N GLN A 117 4.28 14.81 6.14
CA GLN A 117 2.88 14.52 6.41
C GLN A 117 2.08 14.52 5.09
N PRO A 118 1.29 13.48 4.79
CA PRO A 118 0.42 13.48 3.62
C PRO A 118 -0.53 14.68 3.64
N LEU A 119 -0.66 15.37 2.50
CA LEU A 119 -1.68 16.40 2.34
C LEU A 119 -3.06 15.74 2.28
N LEU A 120 -3.91 16.04 3.25
CA LEU A 120 -5.29 15.58 3.29
C LEU A 120 -6.19 16.64 2.65
N VAL A 121 -7.00 16.21 1.70
CA VAL A 121 -7.93 17.08 0.97
C VAL A 121 -9.33 16.50 0.99
N TYR A 122 -10.32 17.39 1.08
CA TYR A 122 -11.72 17.05 0.85
C TYR A 122 -11.98 16.77 -0.63
N ARG A 123 -13.19 16.30 -0.94
CA ARG A 123 -13.63 16.01 -2.32
C ARG A 123 -13.50 17.21 -3.26
N GLN A 124 -13.60 18.44 -2.73
CA GLN A 124 -13.46 19.70 -3.45
C GLN A 124 -12.00 20.15 -3.63
N ALA A 125 -11.03 19.26 -3.36
CA ALA A 125 -9.59 19.54 -3.37
C ALA A 125 -9.15 20.65 -2.39
N GLN A 126 -9.94 20.88 -1.35
CA GLN A 126 -9.62 21.84 -0.28
C GLN A 126 -8.84 21.12 0.83
N PRO A 127 -7.73 21.70 1.34
CA PRO A 127 -7.01 21.13 2.46
C PRO A 127 -7.88 20.92 3.70
N VAL A 128 -7.69 19.80 4.39
CA VAL A 128 -8.29 19.57 5.71
C VAL A 128 -7.50 20.39 6.73
N SER A 129 -8.15 21.36 7.38
CA SER A 129 -7.52 22.29 8.32
C SER A 129 -7.14 21.67 9.67
N ASN A 130 -7.81 20.58 10.07
CA ASN A 130 -7.50 19.83 11.28
C ASN A 130 -7.67 18.33 11.02
N PRO A 131 -6.69 17.69 10.37
CA PRO A 131 -6.76 16.26 10.13
C PRO A 131 -6.69 15.51 11.46
N ARG A 132 -7.71 14.72 11.77
CA ARG A 132 -7.79 13.81 12.91
C ARG A 132 -8.16 12.42 12.42
#